data_AF-A0A1Y1L759-F1
#
_entry.id   AF-A0A1Y1L759-F1
#
_cell.length_a   1.000
_cell.length_b   1.000
_cell.length_c   1.000
_cell.angle_alpha   90.00
_cell.angle_beta   90.00
_cell.angle_gamma   90.00
#
_symmetry.space_group_name_H-M   'P 1'
#
loop_
_entity.id
_entity.type
_entity.pdbx_description
1 polymer ?
#
loop_
_entity_poly.entity_id
_entity_poly.type
_entity_poly.pdbx_seq_one_letter_code
_entity_poly.pdbx_strand_id
1 'polypeptide(L)'
;RYLRTLRENEQREGDKRPIIYLDETYIHPSYGVSKCWQSDEVSGVYKSNRAGQRYIIVHAGGRSGFVEDGLLIFKSHSKSGDYHDDMNHTNFMQWLEKQLIP
;
A
#
# COMPACT_ATOMS: atom_id res chain seq x y z
N ARG A 1 -2.67 -9.01 -22.38
CA ARG A 1 -1.90 -7.84 -22.85
C ARG A 1 -0.68 -7.61 -21.96
N TYR A 2 -0.86 -7.42 -20.65
CA TYR A 2 0.23 -7.26 -19.67
C TYR A 2 1.28 -8.39 -19.64
N LEU A 3 0.88 -9.65 -19.38
CA LEU A 3 1.82 -10.78 -19.28
C LEU A 3 2.64 -11.00 -20.57
N ARG A 4 2.06 -10.69 -21.72
CA ARG A 4 2.76 -10.75 -23.01
C ARG A 4 3.85 -9.68 -23.09
N THR A 5 3.55 -8.43 -22.71
CA THR A 5 4.54 -7.35 -22.64
C THR A 5 5.68 -7.67 -21.67
N LEU A 6 5.39 -8.29 -20.52
CA LEU A 6 6.43 -8.77 -19.60
C LEU A 6 7.33 -9.81 -20.27
N ARG A 7 6.73 -10.84 -20.89
CA ARG A 7 7.50 -11.89 -21.59
C ARG A 7 8.34 -11.31 -22.73
N GLU A 8 7.80 -10.39 -23.51
CA GLU A 8 8.53 -9.69 -24.58
C GLU A 8 9.72 -8.91 -24.00
N ASN A 9 9.54 -8.21 -22.88
CA ASN A 9 10.63 -7.51 -22.19
C ASN A 9 11.69 -8.48 -21.64
N GLU A 10 11.30 -9.66 -21.18
CA GLU A 10 12.24 -10.69 -20.74
C GLU A 10 13.11 -11.24 -21.86
N GLN A 11 12.59 -11.29 -23.08
CA GLN A 11 13.26 -11.80 -24.27
C GLN A 11 14.15 -10.76 -24.98
N ARG A 12 14.16 -9.51 -24.54
CA ARG A 12 15.03 -8.45 -25.10
C ARG A 12 16.48 -8.67 -24.66
N GLU A 13 17.33 -9.10 -25.58
CA GLU A 13 18.78 -9.09 -25.38
C GLU A 13 19.30 -7.64 -25.51
N GLY A 14 20.03 -7.15 -24.49
CA GLY A 14 20.66 -5.83 -24.49
C GLY A 14 19.78 -4.62 -24.13
N ASP A 15 18.46 -4.67 -24.35
CA ASP A 15 17.49 -3.58 -24.02
C ASP A 15 16.37 -4.05 -23.07
N LYS A 16 16.73 -4.84 -22.05
CA LYS A 16 15.76 -5.27 -21.04
C LYS A 16 15.43 -4.11 -20.12
N ARG A 17 14.17 -3.67 -20.13
CA ARG A 17 13.71 -2.58 -19.26
C ARG A 17 13.49 -3.07 -17.84
N PRO A 18 13.83 -2.28 -16.81
CA PRO A 18 13.48 -2.60 -15.43
C PRO A 18 11.96 -2.67 -15.29
N ILE A 19 11.48 -3.68 -14.56
CA ILE A 19 10.07 -3.80 -14.20
C ILE A 19 9.90 -3.21 -12.80
N ILE A 20 9.05 -2.19 -12.72
CA ILE A 20 8.65 -1.55 -11.47
C ILE A 20 7.22 -1.96 -11.18
N TYR A 21 7.00 -2.47 -9.98
CA TYR A 21 5.68 -2.76 -9.42
C TYR A 21 5.34 -1.65 -8.43
N LEU A 22 4.07 -1.31 -8.36
CA LEU A 22 3.53 -0.39 -7.37
C LEU A 22 2.34 -1.04 -6.69
N ASP A 23 2.09 -0.62 -5.45
CA ASP A 23 0.90 -1.04 -4.73
C ASP A 23 0.50 -0.01 -3.69
N GLU A 24 -0.74 -0.11 -3.23
CA GLU A 24 -1.31 0.66 -2.15
C GLU A 24 -1.63 -0.25 -0.97
N THR A 25 -1.23 0.16 0.24
CA THR A 25 -1.62 -0.51 1.48
C THR A 25 -2.03 0.49 2.55
N TYR A 26 -2.69 0.01 3.59
CA TYR A 26 -3.17 0.83 4.69
C TYR A 26 -2.85 0.21 6.05
N ILE A 27 -2.50 1.08 7.00
CA ILE A 27 -2.32 0.68 8.40
C ILE A 27 -3.56 1.11 9.17
N HIS A 28 -4.24 0.11 9.74
CA HIS A 28 -5.33 0.34 10.67
C HIS A 28 -4.80 0.31 12.12
N PRO A 29 -4.88 1.42 12.87
CA PRO A 29 -4.36 1.46 14.24
C PRO A 29 -5.15 0.60 15.22
N SER A 30 -6.42 0.29 14.91
CA SER A 30 -7.23 -0.62 15.76
C SER A 30 -7.07 -2.10 15.39
N TYR A 31 -5.93 -2.50 14.81
CA TYR A 31 -5.64 -3.91 14.57
C TYR A 31 -5.51 -4.62 15.92
N GLY A 32 -6.59 -5.25 16.34
CA GLY A 32 -6.71 -5.99 17.60
C GLY A 32 -7.29 -7.36 17.34
N VAL A 33 -6.91 -8.33 18.18
CA VAL A 33 -7.39 -9.71 18.05
C VAL A 33 -8.87 -9.76 18.42
N SER A 34 -9.73 -10.29 17.55
CA SER A 34 -11.17 -10.39 17.86
C SER A 34 -11.49 -11.58 18.76
N LYS A 35 -10.59 -12.57 18.80
CA LYS A 35 -10.66 -13.80 19.58
C LYS A 35 -9.26 -14.13 20.09
N CYS A 36 -9.14 -14.52 21.36
CA CYS A 36 -7.95 -15.17 21.89
C CYS A 36 -8.38 -16.41 22.69
N TRP A 37 -7.49 -17.38 22.79
CA TRP A 37 -7.63 -18.46 23.77
C TRP A 37 -7.04 -17.97 25.09
N GLN A 38 -7.84 -17.98 26.15
CA GLN A 38 -7.42 -17.52 27.48
C GLN A 38 -8.19 -18.30 28.56
N SER A 39 -7.63 -18.34 29.79
CA SER A 39 -8.32 -18.93 30.94
C SER A 39 -9.41 -18.00 31.47
N ASP A 40 -10.32 -18.57 32.26
CA ASP A 40 -11.46 -17.85 32.84
C ASP A 40 -11.02 -16.81 33.89
N GLU A 41 -9.80 -16.91 34.44
CA GLU A 41 -9.28 -15.95 35.43
C GLU A 41 -8.64 -14.69 34.81
N VAL A 42 -8.46 -14.64 33.49
CA VAL A 42 -7.77 -13.53 32.80
C VAL A 42 -8.79 -12.66 32.06
N SER A 43 -8.70 -11.34 32.23
CA SER A 43 -9.54 -10.41 31.46
C SER A 43 -9.29 -10.55 29.96
N GLY A 44 -10.41 -10.55 29.21
CA GLY A 44 -10.50 -10.68 27.76
C GLY A 44 -9.68 -9.69 26.93
N VAL A 45 -9.70 -9.90 25.61
CA VAL A 45 -9.10 -8.94 24.68
C VAL A 45 -9.79 -7.59 24.80
N TYR A 46 -9.02 -6.58 25.23
CA TYR A 46 -9.45 -5.20 25.22
C TYR A 46 -9.62 -4.71 23.78
N LYS A 47 -10.86 -4.55 23.34
CA LYS A 47 -11.15 -3.90 22.06
C LYS A 47 -11.16 -2.40 22.25
N SER A 48 -10.19 -1.70 21.65
CA SER A 48 -10.29 -0.25 21.50
C SER A 48 -11.43 0.06 20.52
N ASN A 49 -12.55 0.58 21.02
CA ASN A 49 -13.74 0.88 20.20
C ASN A 49 -13.61 2.14 19.32
N ARG A 50 -12.43 2.76 19.25
CA ARG A 50 -12.21 3.94 18.42
C ARG A 50 -11.66 3.49 17.07
N ALA A 51 -12.39 3.81 16.00
CA ALA A 51 -11.85 3.80 14.64
C ALA A 51 -10.69 4.80 14.61
N GLY A 52 -9.47 4.31 14.83
CA GLY A 52 -8.30 5.17 14.92
C GLY A 52 -7.89 5.71 13.54
N GLN A 53 -7.03 6.73 13.57
CA GLN A 53 -6.48 7.39 12.39
C GLN A 53 -5.72 6.39 11.49
N ARG A 54 -6.23 6.12 10.30
CA ARG A 54 -5.57 5.25 9.31
C ARG A 54 -4.47 6.02 8.57
N TYR A 55 -3.46 5.27 8.14
CA TYR A 55 -2.42 5.75 7.25
C TYR A 55 -2.50 4.98 5.94
N ILE A 56 -2.39 5.70 4.84
CA ILE A 56 -2.27 5.14 3.50
C ILE A 56 -0.80 5.22 3.10
N ILE A 57 -0.32 4.14 2.52
CA ILE A 57 1.05 3.97 2.05
C ILE A 57 0.97 3.58 0.58
N VAL A 58 1.60 4.36 -0.28
CA VAL A 58 1.83 4.01 -1.68
C VAL A 58 3.32 4.01 -1.94
N HIS A 59 3.79 2.98 -2.61
CA HIS A 59 5.19 2.88 -2.98
C HIS A 59 5.36 2.05 -4.26
N ALA A 60 6.58 2.08 -4.80
CA ALA A 60 6.95 1.34 -5.98
C ALA A 60 8.38 0.82 -5.86
N GLY A 61 8.59 -0.38 -6.39
CA GLY A 61 9.88 -1.04 -6.38
C GLY A 61 9.97 -2.12 -7.42
N GLY A 62 11.19 -2.54 -7.69
CA GLY A 62 11.49 -3.61 -8.62
C GLY A 62 12.60 -4.50 -8.11
N ARG A 63 13.23 -5.23 -9.02
CA ARG A 63 14.33 -6.15 -8.70
C ARG A 63 15.52 -5.47 -8.00
N SER A 64 15.75 -4.19 -8.27
CA SER A 64 16.86 -3.41 -7.71
C SER A 64 16.53 -2.74 -6.37
N GLY A 65 15.35 -3.00 -5.82
CA GLY A 65 14.85 -2.33 -4.61
C GLY A 65 13.75 -1.31 -4.93
N PHE A 66 13.46 -0.46 -3.94
CA PHE A 66 12.47 0.60 -4.06
C PHE A 66 12.99 1.76 -4.91
N VAL A 67 12.06 2.44 -5.59
CA VAL A 67 12.37 3.69 -6.29
C VAL A 67 12.64 4.77 -5.25
N GLU A 68 13.80 5.43 -5.35
CA GLU A 68 14.15 6.55 -4.48
C GLU A 68 13.08 7.64 -4.54
N ASP A 69 12.74 8.21 -3.39
CA ASP A 69 11.65 9.20 -3.21
C ASP A 69 10.24 8.75 -3.66
N GLY A 70 10.07 7.49 -4.05
CA GLY A 70 8.78 6.94 -4.46
C GLY A 70 7.83 6.58 -3.30
N LEU A 71 8.22 6.80 -2.04
CA LEU A 71 7.41 6.47 -0.87
C LEU A 71 6.50 7.65 -0.49
N LEU A 72 5.19 7.42 -0.54
CA LEU A 72 4.20 8.37 -0.04
C LEU A 72 3.41 7.76 1.13
N ILE A 73 3.44 8.43 2.28
CA ILE A 73 2.65 8.08 3.47
C ILE A 73 1.85 9.30 3.91
N PHE A 74 0.54 9.13 4.08
CA PHE A 74 -0.32 10.20 4.58
C PHE A 74 -1.49 9.66 5.40
N LYS A 75 -2.10 10.56 6.18
CA LYS A 75 -3.26 10.23 7.01
C LYS A 75 -4.51 10.22 6.14
N SER A 76 -5.30 9.15 6.25
CA SER A 76 -6.62 9.07 5.65
C SER A 76 -7.55 10.08 6.31
N HIS A 77 -8.22 10.91 5.52
CA HIS A 77 -9.22 11.86 6.02
C HIS A 77 -10.63 11.27 5.92
N SER A 78 -10.81 10.16 5.20
CA SER A 78 -12.08 9.48 5.09
C SER A 78 -12.51 8.85 6.42
N LYS A 79 -13.76 9.13 6.79
CA LYS A 79 -14.47 8.46 7.88
C LYS A 79 -15.15 7.17 7.42
N SER A 80 -15.20 6.93 6.09
CA SER A 80 -15.78 5.72 5.52
C SER A 80 -14.84 4.54 5.72
N GLY A 81 -15.35 3.31 5.58
CA GLY A 81 -14.49 2.12 5.51
C GLY A 81 -13.79 1.97 4.15
N ASP A 82 -14.19 2.78 3.16
CA ASP A 82 -13.68 2.76 1.80
C ASP A 82 -12.53 3.75 1.67
N TYR A 83 -11.31 3.23 1.59
CA TYR A 83 -10.09 4.02 1.58
C TYR A 83 -9.77 4.60 0.20
N HIS A 84 -10.45 4.12 -0.86
CA HIS A 84 -10.28 4.64 -2.22
C HIS A 84 -10.71 6.12 -2.35
N ASP A 85 -11.45 6.65 -1.38
CA ASP A 85 -11.77 8.08 -1.30
C ASP A 85 -10.50 8.95 -1.19
N ASP A 86 -9.54 8.50 -0.39
CA ASP A 86 -8.33 9.25 -0.06
C ASP A 86 -7.23 9.06 -1.12
N MET A 87 -6.94 7.82 -1.54
CA MET A 87 -6.06 7.55 -2.69
C MET A 87 -6.88 7.37 -3.98
N ASN A 88 -7.49 8.47 -4.41
CA ASN A 88 -8.22 8.51 -5.68
C ASN A 88 -7.28 8.76 -6.87
N HIS A 89 -7.85 8.68 -8.09
CA HIS A 89 -7.14 8.91 -9.34
C HIS A 89 -6.28 10.18 -9.33
N THR A 90 -6.81 11.31 -8.84
CA THR A 90 -6.11 12.60 -8.85
C THR A 90 -4.87 12.56 -7.96
N ASN A 91 -5.00 12.04 -6.74
CA ASN A 91 -3.88 11.91 -5.80
C ASN A 91 -2.84 10.90 -6.29
N PHE A 92 -3.29 9.78 -6.86
CA PHE A 92 -2.42 8.79 -7.46
C PHE A 92 -1.61 9.36 -8.62
N MET A 93 -2.26 10.07 -9.56
CA MET A 93 -1.56 10.68 -10.70
C MET A 93 -0.60 11.78 -10.23
N GLN A 94 -0.97 12.54 -9.20
CA GLN A 94 -0.06 13.53 -8.61
C GLN A 94 1.19 12.89 -8.02
N TRP A 95 1.06 11.78 -7.29
CA TRP A 95 2.19 11.01 -6.79
C TRP A 95 3.02 10.43 -7.94
N LEU A 96 2.35 9.84 -8.93
CA LEU A 96 2.99 9.23 -10.08
C LEU A 96 3.87 10.25 -10.83
N GLU A 97 3.32 11.41 -11.16
CA GLU A 97 3.98 12.44 -11.98
C GLU A 97 5.00 13.28 -11.23
N LYS A 98 4.81 13.50 -9.92
CA LYS A 98 5.66 14.42 -9.14
C LYS A 98 6.68 13.73 -8.26
N GLN A 99 6.55 12.43 -8.02
CA GLN A 99 7.43 11.68 -7.13
C GLN A 99 7.97 10.40 -7.78
N LEU A 100 7.13 9.62 -8.45
CA LEU A 100 7.55 8.30 -8.92
C LEU A 100 8.31 8.33 -10.25
N ILE A 101 7.82 9.08 -11.23
CA ILE A 101 8.44 9.18 -12.54
C ILE A 101 9.35 10.42 -12.62
N PRO A 102 10.45 10.36 -13.39
CA PRO A 102 11.33 11.50 -13.63
C PRO A 102 10.65 12.68 -14.35
#